data_AF-A0A7X6ZYK0-F1
#
_entry.id   AF-A0A7X6ZYK0-F1
#
_cell.length_a   1.000
_cell.length_b   1.000
_cell.length_c   1.000
_cell.angle_alpha   90.00
_cell.angle_beta   90.00
_cell.angle_gamma   90.00
#
_symmetry.space_group_name_H-M   'P 1'
#
loop_
_entity.id
_entity.type
_entity.pdbx_description
1 polymer ?
#
loop_
_entity_poly.entity_id
_entity_poly.type
_entity_poly.pdbx_seq_one_letter_code
_entity_poly.pdbx_strand_id
1 'polypeptide(L)'
;MPSAEAEKKEGLEEELARLKKALSLREEAASLEDGGDYAGSAAKYRESLGFHDDPAAKQYAEGLERRAALPQKAEQEMQQKPVTEPDQKPESDLGKKPAPVADQKLEVEAHQKPVPELPQVPDLSPFTESPARDLKGQAEALWREAGELQKAKKYDEALLLYRKGLELTPDDKVQLHAARLEAVIPKAKAKAEALWRQAVELQKGKRYAEALRKYREGLAIYHNSTVEEHVRKLDAFMKKGNMQL
;
A
#
# COMPACT_ATOMS: atom_id res chain seq x y z
N MET A 1 -4.50 59.77 4.48
CA MET A 1 -5.14 58.72 3.65
C MET A 1 -4.29 57.48 3.80
N PRO A 2 -4.69 56.45 4.56
CA PRO A 2 -3.98 55.17 4.50
C PRO A 2 -4.07 54.65 3.06
N SER A 3 -2.91 54.35 2.46
CA SER A 3 -2.78 53.88 1.08
C SER A 3 -3.46 52.53 0.90
N ALA A 4 -4.07 52.28 -0.27
CA ALA A 4 -4.70 51.01 -0.66
C ALA A 4 -3.81 49.76 -0.46
N GLU A 5 -2.49 49.93 -0.32
CA GLU A 5 -1.54 48.87 0.06
C GLU A 5 -1.68 48.41 1.52
N ALA A 6 -2.14 49.26 2.44
CA ALA A 6 -2.37 48.90 3.84
C ALA A 6 -3.61 48.01 3.99
N GLU A 7 -4.72 48.38 3.34
CA GLU A 7 -5.97 47.60 3.34
C GLU A 7 -5.77 46.21 2.69
N LYS A 8 -4.94 46.13 1.64
CA LYS A 8 -4.60 44.85 1.00
C LYS A 8 -3.74 43.96 1.91
N LYS A 9 -2.85 44.55 2.71
CA LYS A 9 -2.02 43.81 3.68
C LYS A 9 -2.88 43.28 4.83
N GLU A 10 -3.80 44.08 5.36
CA GLU A 10 -4.73 43.63 6.40
C GLU A 10 -5.60 42.46 5.93
N GLY A 11 -6.16 42.52 4.71
CA GLY A 11 -6.94 41.40 4.16
C GLY A 11 -6.14 40.10 3.98
N LEU A 12 -4.87 40.21 3.59
CA LEU A 12 -3.98 39.05 3.48
C LEU A 12 -3.61 38.48 4.86
N GLU A 13 -3.41 39.33 5.87
CA GLU A 13 -3.13 38.91 7.24
C GLU A 13 -4.33 38.20 7.87
N GLU A 14 -5.55 38.68 7.61
CA GLU A 14 -6.79 38.04 8.05
C GLU A 14 -7.00 36.68 7.38
N GLU A 15 -6.78 36.57 6.07
CA GLU A 15 -6.87 35.30 5.34
C GLU A 15 -5.84 34.29 5.86
N LEU A 16 -4.61 34.74 6.09
CA LEU A 16 -3.53 33.92 6.64
C LEU A 16 -3.85 33.47 8.07
N ALA A 17 -4.46 34.32 8.89
CA ALA A 17 -4.92 33.94 10.23
C ALA A 17 -6.02 32.87 10.19
N ARG A 18 -6.99 32.98 9.27
CA ARG A 18 -8.03 31.96 9.05
C ARG A 18 -7.43 30.63 8.62
N LEU A 19 -6.52 30.65 7.64
CA LEU A 19 -5.84 29.45 7.16
C LEU A 19 -4.99 28.77 8.25
N LYS A 20 -4.27 29.55 9.06
CA LYS A 20 -3.52 29.02 10.22
C LYS A 20 -4.45 28.35 11.23
N LYS A 21 -5.62 28.95 11.50
CA LYS A 21 -6.60 28.36 12.42
C LYS A 21 -7.16 27.05 11.87
N ALA A 22 -7.49 27.01 10.58
CA ALA A 22 -7.92 25.78 9.91
C ALA A 22 -6.85 24.68 10.00
N LEU A 23 -5.57 25.02 9.76
CA LEU A 23 -4.47 24.07 9.82
C LEU A 23 -4.27 23.50 11.24
N SER A 24 -4.25 24.37 12.26
CA SER A 24 -4.12 23.94 13.67
C SER A 24 -5.18 22.93 14.06
N LEU A 25 -6.45 23.15 13.64
CA LEU A 25 -7.54 22.23 13.90
C LEU A 25 -7.35 20.86 13.24
N ARG A 26 -6.73 20.82 12.04
CA ARG A 26 -6.42 19.56 11.35
C ARG A 26 -5.26 18.81 11.99
N GLU A 27 -4.27 19.51 12.54
CA GLU A 27 -3.17 18.90 13.30
C GLU A 27 -3.66 18.28 14.62
N GLU A 28 -4.57 18.97 15.31
CA GLU A 28 -5.28 18.43 16.47
C GLU A 28 -6.11 17.19 16.10
N ALA A 29 -6.80 17.23 14.96
CA ALA A 29 -7.57 16.10 14.45
C ALA A 29 -6.68 14.87 14.19
N ALA A 30 -5.52 15.05 13.54
CA ALA A 30 -4.57 13.97 13.28
C ALA A 30 -4.05 13.34 14.59
N SER A 31 -3.79 14.16 15.61
CA SER A 31 -3.37 13.68 16.93
C SER A 31 -4.44 12.81 17.61
N LEU A 32 -5.72 13.13 17.41
CA LEU A 32 -6.84 12.33 17.92
C LEU A 32 -6.97 11.00 17.16
N GLU A 33 -6.67 10.96 15.86
CA GLU A 33 -6.61 9.71 15.09
C GLU A 33 -5.50 8.78 15.55
N ASP A 34 -4.31 9.33 15.83
CA ASP A 34 -3.20 8.57 16.41
C ASP A 34 -3.57 8.00 17.79
N GLY A 35 -4.44 8.70 18.53
CA GLY A 35 -5.04 8.23 19.78
C GLY A 35 -6.23 7.27 19.61
N GLY A 36 -6.66 6.99 18.39
CA GLY A 36 -7.83 6.15 18.07
C GLY A 36 -9.19 6.82 18.28
N ASP A 37 -9.22 8.11 18.64
CA ASP A 37 -10.44 8.89 18.76
C ASP A 37 -10.86 9.46 17.40
N TYR A 38 -11.44 8.57 16.59
CA TYR A 38 -11.96 8.92 15.28
C TYR A 38 -13.16 9.89 15.34
N ALA A 39 -13.93 9.88 16.44
CA ALA A 39 -15.06 10.78 16.63
C ALA A 39 -14.59 12.21 16.90
N GLY A 40 -13.65 12.38 17.84
CA GLY A 40 -13.02 13.66 18.15
C GLY A 40 -12.25 14.23 16.95
N SER A 41 -11.54 13.37 16.22
CA SER A 41 -10.85 13.79 14.99
C SER A 41 -11.83 14.31 13.92
N ALA A 42 -12.93 13.59 13.66
CA ALA A 42 -13.94 14.03 12.70
C ALA A 42 -14.54 15.40 13.05
N ALA A 43 -14.78 15.65 14.34
CA ALA A 43 -15.28 16.93 14.83
C ALA A 43 -14.29 18.07 14.57
N LYS A 44 -12.99 17.85 14.78
CA LYS A 44 -11.94 18.84 14.53
C LYS A 44 -11.75 19.15 13.05
N TYR A 45 -11.85 18.15 12.18
CA TYR A 45 -11.87 18.40 10.73
C TYR A 45 -13.09 19.21 10.30
N ARG A 46 -14.28 18.92 10.84
CA ARG A 46 -15.50 19.71 10.59
C ARG A 46 -15.37 21.16 11.06
N GLU A 47 -14.77 21.39 12.23
CA GLU A 47 -14.49 22.73 12.76
C GLU A 47 -13.56 23.51 11.81
N SER A 48 -12.54 22.84 11.24
CA SER A 48 -11.61 23.48 10.30
C SER A 48 -12.30 24.00 9.02
N LEU A 49 -13.38 23.35 8.58
CA LEU A 49 -14.16 23.75 7.39
C LEU A 49 -14.85 25.10 7.57
N GLY A 50 -15.12 25.51 8.82
CA GLY A 50 -15.68 26.84 9.11
C GLY A 50 -14.68 27.98 8.85
N PHE A 51 -13.38 27.69 8.83
CA PHE A 51 -12.32 28.66 8.57
C PHE A 51 -11.79 28.59 7.13
N HIS A 52 -11.88 27.41 6.51
CA HIS A 52 -11.50 27.20 5.11
C HIS A 52 -12.28 26.02 4.51
N ASP A 53 -13.11 26.30 3.50
CA ASP A 53 -13.83 25.25 2.76
C ASP A 53 -12.83 24.38 1.99
N ASP A 54 -12.76 23.11 2.37
CA ASP A 54 -11.86 22.15 1.75
C ASP A 54 -12.62 20.84 1.51
N PRO A 55 -12.91 20.51 0.24
CA PRO A 55 -13.67 19.31 -0.08
C PRO A 55 -12.94 18.02 0.33
N ALA A 56 -11.60 18.01 0.33
CA ALA A 56 -10.83 16.86 0.77
C ALA A 56 -10.94 16.66 2.28
N ALA A 57 -10.85 17.74 3.07
CA ALA A 57 -11.03 17.69 4.52
C ALA A 57 -12.47 17.27 4.90
N LYS A 58 -13.47 17.67 4.12
CA LYS A 58 -14.86 17.24 4.29
C LYS A 58 -15.03 15.73 4.08
N GLN A 59 -14.52 15.20 2.98
CA GLN A 59 -14.56 13.76 2.70
C GLN A 59 -13.82 12.95 3.78
N TYR A 60 -12.70 13.48 4.26
CA TYR A 60 -11.92 12.84 5.32
C TYR A 60 -12.68 12.77 6.64
N ALA A 61 -13.31 13.87 7.06
CA ALA A 61 -14.16 13.91 8.25
C ALA A 61 -15.31 12.88 8.18
N GLU A 62 -16.00 12.79 7.04
CA GLU A 62 -17.09 11.81 6.83
C GLU A 62 -16.59 10.36 6.94
N GLY A 63 -15.38 10.08 6.45
CA GLY A 63 -14.76 8.76 6.58
C GLY A 63 -14.44 8.40 8.04
N LEU A 64 -14.00 9.38 8.83
CA LEU A 64 -13.71 9.22 10.25
C LEU A 64 -14.99 8.99 11.08
N GLU A 65 -16.09 9.69 10.77
CA GLU A 65 -17.39 9.46 11.43
C GLU A 65 -17.91 8.05 11.19
N ARG A 66 -17.78 7.55 9.96
CA ARG A 66 -18.17 6.16 9.64
C ARG A 66 -17.35 5.16 10.45
N ARG A 67 -16.07 5.44 10.66
CA ARG A 67 -15.19 4.59 11.48
C ARG A 67 -15.56 4.65 12.96
N ALA A 68 -15.88 5.84 13.46
CA ALA A 68 -16.35 6.03 14.83
C ALA A 68 -17.72 5.36 15.09
N ALA A 69 -18.57 5.25 14.07
CA ALA A 69 -19.89 4.61 14.16
C ALA A 69 -19.84 3.07 14.08
N LEU A 70 -18.70 2.46 13.75
CA LEU A 70 -18.56 1.01 13.75
C LEU A 70 -18.40 0.48 15.19
N PRO A 71 -19.17 -0.54 15.62
CA PRO A 71 -19.00 -1.11 16.95
C PRO A 71 -17.64 -1.79 17.07
N GLN A 72 -16.76 -1.28 17.95
CA GLN A 72 -15.42 -1.80 18.22
C GLN A 72 -15.41 -3.15 18.98
N LYS A 73 -16.28 -4.10 18.62
CA LYS A 73 -16.41 -5.39 19.30
C LYS A 73 -15.71 -6.56 18.60
N ALA A 74 -15.03 -6.34 17.47
CA ALA A 74 -14.43 -7.43 16.69
C ALA A 74 -12.92 -7.64 16.93
N GLU A 75 -12.20 -6.68 17.51
CA GLU A 75 -10.73 -6.76 17.59
C GLU A 75 -10.17 -7.25 18.94
N GLN A 76 -10.99 -7.38 19.98
CA GLN A 76 -10.56 -7.94 21.28
C GLN A 76 -10.84 -9.45 21.46
N GLU A 77 -11.67 -10.08 20.61
CA GLU A 77 -12.00 -11.51 20.76
C GLU A 77 -11.00 -12.48 20.09
N MET A 78 -10.05 -11.99 19.27
CA MET A 78 -9.04 -12.85 18.64
C MET A 78 -7.78 -13.10 19.48
N GLN A 79 -7.63 -12.49 20.66
CA GLN A 79 -6.42 -12.60 21.47
C GLN A 79 -6.60 -13.34 22.81
N GLN A 80 -7.80 -13.85 23.13
CA GLN A 80 -8.01 -14.62 24.35
C GLN A 80 -9.02 -15.77 24.14
N LYS A 81 -8.53 -16.96 23.75
CA LYS A 81 -8.84 -18.22 24.46
C LYS A 81 -8.00 -19.42 23.94
N PRO A 82 -7.66 -20.38 24.84
CA PRO A 82 -6.69 -21.45 24.60
C PRO A 82 -7.33 -22.73 24.05
N VAL A 83 -6.47 -23.60 23.51
CA VAL A 83 -6.71 -24.99 23.09
C VAL A 83 -7.33 -25.84 24.20
N THR A 84 -8.50 -26.46 23.96
CA THR A 84 -8.81 -27.89 24.21
C THR A 84 -10.19 -28.31 23.66
N GLU A 85 -10.19 -29.43 22.92
CA GLU A 85 -11.29 -30.27 22.38
C GLU A 85 -12.11 -31.00 23.50
N PRO A 86 -13.13 -31.87 23.24
CA PRO A 86 -13.79 -32.30 21.98
C PRO A 86 -15.33 -32.47 22.03
N ASP A 87 -15.88 -33.06 20.95
CA ASP A 87 -17.16 -33.81 20.82
C ASP A 87 -18.41 -32.95 20.48
N GLN A 88 -19.09 -33.05 19.31
CA GLN A 88 -19.32 -34.22 18.45
C GLN A 88 -19.40 -33.83 16.96
N LYS A 89 -18.58 -34.54 16.19
CA LYS A 89 -18.79 -34.86 14.77
C LYS A 89 -19.46 -36.25 14.73
N PRO A 90 -20.10 -36.61 13.62
CA PRO A 90 -19.65 -37.85 13.00
C PRO A 90 -19.14 -37.55 11.59
N GLU A 91 -17.81 -37.66 11.48
CA GLU A 91 -17.10 -38.28 10.37
C GLU A 91 -17.70 -39.65 10.06
N SER A 92 -17.68 -40.19 8.85
CA SER A 92 -16.55 -40.51 7.96
C SER A 92 -17.18 -41.16 6.70
N ASP A 93 -16.53 -41.51 5.59
CA ASP A 93 -15.13 -41.81 5.36
C ASP A 93 -14.85 -41.90 3.85
N LEU A 94 -13.72 -41.33 3.46
CA LEU A 94 -12.72 -41.83 2.50
C LEU A 94 -13.15 -42.74 1.34
N GLY A 95 -12.91 -42.21 0.13
CA GLY A 95 -11.70 -42.60 -0.58
C GLY A 95 -11.79 -43.63 -1.72
N LYS A 96 -10.94 -43.38 -2.73
CA LYS A 96 -10.43 -44.26 -3.80
C LYS A 96 -11.22 -44.32 -5.12
N LYS A 97 -10.50 -43.90 -6.18
CA LYS A 97 -10.66 -44.36 -7.58
C LYS A 97 -10.81 -45.89 -7.63
N PRO A 98 -11.60 -46.46 -8.56
CA PRO A 98 -11.07 -46.77 -9.89
C PRO A 98 -12.12 -46.67 -11.05
N ALA A 99 -11.65 -46.63 -12.30
CA ALA A 99 -12.39 -47.16 -13.46
C ALA A 99 -12.24 -48.72 -13.46
N PRO A 100 -12.96 -49.57 -14.23
CA PRO A 100 -13.65 -49.32 -15.51
C PRO A 100 -14.92 -50.18 -15.78
N VAL A 101 -15.43 -50.10 -17.02
CA VAL A 101 -16.25 -51.04 -17.82
C VAL A 101 -17.68 -51.43 -17.37
N ALA A 102 -18.52 -51.46 -18.41
CA ALA A 102 -19.50 -52.49 -18.73
C ALA A 102 -20.93 -52.35 -18.19
N ASP A 103 -21.77 -52.06 -19.19
CA ASP A 103 -22.91 -52.88 -19.55
C ASP A 103 -24.21 -52.76 -18.75
N GLN A 104 -25.22 -52.40 -19.55
CA GLN A 104 -26.61 -52.81 -19.51
C GLN A 104 -27.56 -51.92 -18.70
N LYS A 105 -28.79 -51.65 -19.15
CA LYS A 105 -29.56 -51.87 -20.39
C LYS A 105 -31.00 -51.49 -20.00
N LEU A 106 -31.74 -50.88 -20.93
CA LEU A 106 -33.22 -50.78 -20.97
C LEU A 106 -33.87 -49.82 -19.95
N GLU A 107 -34.90 -49.02 -20.29
CA GLU A 107 -35.95 -49.10 -21.32
C GLU A 107 -36.19 -47.70 -21.95
N VAL A 108 -36.03 -47.51 -23.26
CA VAL A 108 -37.05 -47.44 -24.35
C VAL A 108 -38.35 -46.68 -24.07
N GLU A 109 -38.48 -45.48 -24.66
CA GLU A 109 -39.65 -45.07 -25.45
C GLU A 109 -39.19 -43.99 -26.46
N ALA A 110 -38.77 -44.41 -27.66
CA ALA A 110 -39.56 -44.34 -28.89
C ALA A 110 -40.15 -42.94 -29.17
N HIS A 111 -39.55 -42.21 -30.12
CA HIS A 111 -40.19 -41.75 -31.35
C HIS A 111 -39.18 -41.02 -32.24
N GLN A 112 -38.68 -41.73 -33.26
CA GLN A 112 -37.99 -41.14 -34.41
C GLN A 112 -39.02 -40.55 -35.37
N LYS A 113 -38.73 -39.35 -35.88
CA LYS A 113 -38.92 -39.05 -37.30
C LYS A 113 -37.67 -38.33 -37.83
N PRO A 114 -37.03 -38.82 -38.91
CA PRO A 114 -35.84 -38.22 -39.50
C PRO A 114 -36.22 -37.18 -40.57
N VAL A 115 -35.49 -36.07 -40.62
CA VAL A 115 -35.45 -35.16 -41.79
C VAL A 115 -33.97 -34.86 -42.09
N PRO A 116 -33.52 -34.95 -43.35
CA PRO A 116 -32.11 -34.94 -43.71
C PRO A 116 -31.55 -33.53 -44.02
N GLU A 117 -30.29 -33.35 -43.60
CA GLU A 117 -29.19 -32.59 -44.22
C GLU A 117 -29.32 -31.08 -44.51
N LEU A 118 -28.63 -30.29 -43.67
CA LEU A 118 -27.90 -29.08 -44.07
C LEU A 118 -26.49 -29.16 -43.43
N PRO A 119 -25.39 -29.03 -44.21
CA PRO A 119 -24.03 -29.16 -43.68
C PRO A 119 -23.48 -27.84 -43.08
N GLN A 120 -22.93 -27.97 -41.86
CA GLN A 120 -21.81 -27.22 -41.24
C GLN A 120 -21.97 -25.71 -40.93
N VAL A 121 -21.98 -25.36 -39.63
CA VAL A 121 -20.89 -24.57 -39.00
C VAL A 121 -20.67 -25.05 -37.56
N PRO A 122 -19.41 -25.14 -37.08
CA PRO A 122 -19.11 -25.50 -35.70
C PRO A 122 -19.28 -24.25 -34.82
N ASP A 123 -20.20 -24.28 -33.85
CA ASP A 123 -20.19 -23.28 -32.77
C ASP A 123 -19.13 -23.69 -31.74
N LEU A 124 -17.88 -23.47 -32.10
CA LEU A 124 -16.81 -23.26 -31.15
C LEU A 124 -16.71 -21.76 -30.91
N SER A 125 -17.62 -21.23 -30.11
CA SER A 125 -17.33 -19.98 -29.39
C SER A 125 -16.30 -20.32 -28.31
N PRO A 126 -15.00 -19.95 -28.43
CA PRO A 126 -14.14 -20.00 -27.27
C PRO A 126 -14.76 -19.06 -26.24
N PHE A 127 -14.90 -19.54 -25.01
CA PHE A 127 -15.04 -18.66 -23.86
C PHE A 127 -13.80 -17.77 -23.85
N THR A 128 -13.90 -16.60 -24.48
CA THR A 128 -12.84 -15.60 -24.44
C THR A 128 -12.85 -15.06 -23.03
N GLU A 129 -11.89 -15.52 -22.22
CA GLU A 129 -11.45 -14.74 -21.06
C GLU A 129 -11.23 -13.32 -21.58
N SER A 130 -12.09 -12.43 -21.12
CA SER A 130 -12.17 -11.08 -21.66
C SER A 130 -10.83 -10.40 -21.39
N PRO A 131 -10.18 -9.74 -22.36
CA PRO A 131 -8.86 -9.13 -22.19
C PRO A 131 -8.81 -8.12 -21.03
N ALA A 132 -9.97 -7.59 -20.63
CA ALA A 132 -10.12 -6.74 -19.45
C ALA A 132 -9.82 -7.45 -18.12
N ARG A 133 -10.08 -8.75 -18.00
CA ARG A 133 -9.78 -9.56 -16.80
C ARG A 133 -8.28 -9.82 -16.69
N ASP A 134 -7.61 -10.03 -17.81
CA ASP A 134 -6.16 -10.20 -17.88
C ASP A 134 -5.40 -8.92 -17.52
N LEU A 135 -5.89 -7.75 -17.94
CA LEU A 135 -5.25 -6.46 -17.62
C LEU A 135 -5.34 -6.14 -16.13
N LYS A 136 -6.49 -6.39 -15.51
CA LYS A 136 -6.66 -6.20 -14.06
C LYS A 136 -5.73 -7.11 -13.25
N GLY A 137 -5.67 -8.40 -13.61
CA GLY A 137 -4.77 -9.35 -12.93
C GLY A 137 -3.29 -8.98 -13.08
N GLN A 138 -2.90 -8.45 -14.24
CA GLN A 138 -1.55 -7.92 -14.47
C GLN A 138 -1.27 -6.67 -13.61
N ALA A 139 -2.22 -5.74 -13.51
CA ALA A 139 -2.09 -4.57 -12.66
C ALA A 139 -1.94 -4.95 -11.18
N GLU A 140 -2.77 -5.88 -10.69
CA GLU A 140 -2.70 -6.39 -9.31
C GLU A 140 -1.35 -7.06 -9.00
N ALA A 141 -0.80 -7.82 -9.96
CA ALA A 141 0.53 -8.42 -9.83
C ALA A 141 1.63 -7.35 -9.71
N LEU A 142 1.58 -6.30 -10.53
CA LEU A 142 2.51 -5.17 -10.46
C LEU A 142 2.42 -4.44 -9.12
N TRP A 143 1.21 -4.20 -8.60
CA TRP A 143 1.01 -3.54 -7.32
C TRP A 143 1.50 -4.39 -6.15
N ARG A 144 1.37 -5.72 -6.23
CA ARG A 144 1.93 -6.63 -5.24
C ARG A 144 3.45 -6.57 -5.23
N GLU A 145 4.08 -6.62 -6.40
CA GLU A 145 5.54 -6.50 -6.53
C GLU A 145 6.04 -5.12 -6.04
N ALA A 146 5.31 -4.05 -6.37
CA ALA A 146 5.58 -2.71 -5.84
C ALA A 146 5.56 -2.67 -4.31
N GLY A 147 4.59 -3.34 -3.69
CA GLY A 147 4.50 -3.47 -2.23
C GLY A 147 5.72 -4.17 -1.61
N GLU A 148 6.25 -5.20 -2.26
CA GLU A 148 7.46 -5.90 -1.80
C GLU A 148 8.72 -5.00 -1.94
N LEU A 149 8.85 -4.26 -3.05
CA LEU A 149 9.93 -3.29 -3.23
C LEU A 149 9.88 -2.15 -2.20
N GLN A 150 8.67 -1.68 -1.88
CA GLN A 150 8.47 -0.67 -0.84
C GLN A 150 8.90 -1.19 0.54
N LYS A 151 8.56 -2.45 0.89
CA LYS A 151 9.05 -3.08 2.13
C LYS A 151 10.58 -3.13 2.16
N ALA A 152 11.20 -3.44 1.01
CA ALA A 152 12.63 -3.43 0.80
C ALA A 152 13.27 -2.02 0.70
N LYS A 153 12.51 -0.93 0.93
CA LYS A 153 12.99 0.46 0.88
C LYS A 153 13.48 0.91 -0.51
N LYS A 154 13.13 0.15 -1.56
CA LYS A 154 13.37 0.45 -2.97
C LYS A 154 12.21 1.26 -3.54
N TYR A 155 12.04 2.46 -3.01
CA TYR A 155 10.82 3.23 -3.24
C TYR A 155 10.66 3.71 -4.68
N ASP A 156 11.74 4.03 -5.39
CA ASP A 156 11.67 4.44 -6.80
C ASP A 156 11.21 3.29 -7.69
N GLU A 157 11.77 2.09 -7.50
CA GLU A 157 11.34 0.88 -8.22
C GLU A 157 9.88 0.55 -7.91
N ALA A 158 9.47 0.67 -6.64
CA ALA A 158 8.07 0.49 -6.22
C ALA A 158 7.13 1.49 -6.91
N LEU A 159 7.49 2.77 -6.94
CA LEU A 159 6.67 3.82 -7.55
C LEU A 159 6.48 3.61 -9.05
N LEU A 160 7.53 3.17 -9.75
CA LEU A 160 7.46 2.80 -11.17
C LEU A 160 6.44 1.69 -11.42
N LEU A 161 6.44 0.63 -10.60
CA LEU A 161 5.49 -0.47 -10.75
C LEU A 161 4.06 -0.07 -10.39
N TYR A 162 3.86 0.77 -9.37
CA TYR A 162 2.54 1.31 -9.06
C TYR A 162 1.98 2.10 -10.23
N ARG A 163 2.78 2.99 -10.85
CA ARG A 163 2.39 3.75 -12.04
C ARG A 163 2.07 2.84 -13.22
N LYS A 164 2.93 1.86 -13.50
CA LYS A 164 2.70 0.89 -14.59
C LYS A 164 1.39 0.14 -14.42
N GLY A 165 1.06 -0.30 -13.20
CA GLY A 165 -0.22 -0.95 -12.94
C GLY A 165 -1.42 0.01 -13.11
N LEU A 166 -1.27 1.27 -12.72
CA LEU A 166 -2.30 2.31 -12.94
C LEU A 166 -2.52 2.65 -14.42
N GLU A 167 -1.49 2.54 -15.26
CA GLU A 167 -1.62 2.68 -16.72
C GLU A 167 -2.44 1.54 -17.34
N LEU A 168 -2.37 0.33 -16.77
CA LEU A 168 -3.16 -0.82 -17.20
C LEU A 168 -4.59 -0.77 -16.68
N THR A 169 -4.75 -0.41 -15.41
CA THR A 169 -6.06 -0.33 -14.74
C THR A 169 -6.03 0.82 -13.74
N PRO A 170 -6.77 1.91 -13.99
CA PRO A 170 -6.89 2.99 -13.02
C PRO A 170 -7.55 2.49 -11.73
N ASP A 171 -6.94 2.83 -10.59
CA ASP A 171 -7.49 2.56 -9.26
C ASP A 171 -7.18 3.72 -8.31
N ASP A 172 -8.22 4.32 -7.74
CA ASP A 172 -8.09 5.52 -6.90
C ASP A 172 -7.26 5.27 -5.63
N LYS A 173 -7.37 4.08 -5.03
CA LYS A 173 -6.65 3.75 -3.80
C LYS A 173 -5.16 3.61 -4.09
N VAL A 174 -4.82 2.92 -5.18
CA VAL A 174 -3.44 2.75 -5.61
C VAL A 174 -2.84 4.08 -6.07
N GLN A 175 -3.60 4.92 -6.76
CA GLN A 175 -3.17 6.26 -7.15
C GLN A 175 -2.86 7.14 -5.93
N LEU A 176 -3.75 7.16 -4.93
CA LEU A 176 -3.52 7.89 -3.68
C LEU A 176 -2.29 7.37 -2.94
N HIS A 177 -2.11 6.04 -2.90
CA HIS A 177 -0.94 5.42 -2.28
C HIS A 177 0.37 5.79 -3.00
N ALA A 178 0.38 5.72 -4.33
CA ALA A 178 1.52 6.10 -5.15
C ALA A 178 1.88 7.58 -4.99
N ALA A 179 0.88 8.47 -4.95
CA ALA A 179 1.09 9.91 -4.72
C ALA A 179 1.67 10.20 -3.33
N ARG A 180 1.17 9.51 -2.29
CA ARG A 180 1.74 9.59 -0.94
C ARG A 180 3.18 9.10 -0.92
N LEU A 181 3.45 7.98 -1.59
CA LEU A 181 4.80 7.41 -1.68
C LEU A 181 5.76 8.41 -2.37
N GLU A 182 5.35 8.99 -3.49
CA GLU A 182 6.11 10.02 -4.20
C GLU A 182 6.44 11.23 -3.32
N ALA A 183 5.50 11.67 -2.48
CA ALA A 183 5.72 12.79 -1.57
C ALA A 183 6.72 12.47 -0.44
N VAL A 184 6.83 11.21 0.01
CA VAL A 184 7.73 10.83 1.11
C VAL A 184 9.13 10.42 0.64
N ILE A 185 9.28 9.93 -0.59
CA ILE A 185 10.57 9.56 -1.19
C ILE A 185 11.64 10.65 -1.03
N PRO A 186 11.42 11.93 -1.40
CA PRO A 186 12.47 12.94 -1.31
C PRO A 186 12.91 13.19 0.14
N LYS A 187 11.97 13.11 1.11
CA LYS A 187 12.29 13.25 2.54
C LYS A 187 13.12 12.08 3.04
N ALA A 188 12.74 10.85 2.68
CA ALA A 188 13.48 9.64 3.04
C ALA A 188 14.90 9.65 2.43
N LYS A 189 15.01 10.01 1.16
CA LYS A 189 16.28 10.15 0.45
C LYS A 189 17.17 11.22 1.08
N ALA A 190 16.66 12.42 1.35
CA ALA A 190 17.43 13.48 1.99
C ALA A 190 17.96 13.07 3.39
N LYS A 191 17.15 12.35 4.17
CA LYS A 191 17.56 11.82 5.47
C LYS A 191 18.68 10.77 5.34
N ALA A 192 18.56 9.85 4.37
CA ALA A 192 19.60 8.87 4.07
C ALA A 192 20.90 9.53 3.58
N GLU A 193 20.81 10.51 2.68
CA GLU A 193 21.95 11.28 2.18
C GLU A 193 22.70 12.03 3.30
N ALA A 194 21.98 12.61 4.26
CA ALA A 194 22.60 13.25 5.42
C ALA A 194 23.44 12.26 6.24
N LEU A 195 22.92 11.05 6.46
CA LEU A 195 23.66 9.97 7.14
C LEU A 195 24.87 9.51 6.34
N TRP A 196 24.75 9.38 5.03
CA TRP A 196 25.87 9.00 4.16
C TRP A 196 26.95 10.07 4.11
N ARG A 197 26.59 11.37 4.13
CA ARG A 197 27.56 12.46 4.26
C ARG A 197 28.33 12.37 5.57
N GLN A 198 27.64 12.14 6.69
CA GLN A 198 28.31 11.89 7.97
C GLN A 198 29.24 10.67 7.90
N ALA A 199 28.81 9.60 7.23
CA ALA A 199 29.63 8.41 7.04
C ALA A 199 30.90 8.69 6.24
N VAL A 200 30.81 9.49 5.17
CA VAL A 200 31.98 9.93 4.38
C VAL A 200 32.98 10.70 5.25
N GLU A 201 32.51 11.64 6.08
CA GLU A 201 33.39 12.40 6.97
C GLU A 201 34.07 11.51 8.02
N LEU A 202 33.35 10.55 8.60
CA LEU A 202 33.92 9.55 9.49
C LEU A 202 34.96 8.67 8.79
N GLN A 203 34.70 8.27 7.55
CA GLN A 203 35.63 7.48 6.74
C GLN A 203 36.92 8.27 6.45
N LYS A 204 36.84 9.57 6.11
CA LYS A 204 38.01 10.45 5.95
C LYS A 204 38.82 10.55 7.23
N GLY A 205 38.15 10.57 8.39
CA GLY A 205 38.77 10.50 9.71
C GLY A 205 39.30 9.12 10.12
N LYS A 206 39.32 8.13 9.21
CA LYS A 206 39.69 6.72 9.47
C LYS A 206 38.83 6.02 10.53
N ARG A 207 37.67 6.58 10.89
CA ARG A 207 36.68 6.01 11.82
C ARG A 207 35.73 5.07 11.07
N TYR A 208 36.31 4.05 10.46
CA TYR A 208 35.62 3.19 9.50
C TYR A 208 34.45 2.40 10.09
N ALA A 209 34.56 1.93 11.34
CA ALA A 209 33.46 1.21 12.01
C ALA A 209 32.23 2.11 12.18
N GLU A 210 32.43 3.38 12.53
CA GLU A 210 31.34 4.35 12.69
C GLU A 210 30.79 4.79 11.34
N ALA A 211 31.65 4.96 10.33
CA ALA A 211 31.24 5.20 8.96
C ALA A 211 30.31 4.07 8.45
N LEU A 212 30.69 2.80 8.64
CA LEU A 212 29.87 1.64 8.26
C LEU A 212 28.50 1.65 8.95
N ARG A 213 28.45 1.99 10.25
CA ARG A 213 27.19 2.13 10.98
C ARG A 213 26.30 3.19 10.34
N LYS A 214 26.85 4.36 10.03
CA LYS A 214 26.10 5.47 9.41
C LYS A 214 25.63 5.16 7.99
N TYR A 215 26.44 4.49 7.18
CA TYR A 215 26.00 4.03 5.87
C TYR A 215 24.83 3.04 5.96
N ARG A 216 24.92 2.06 6.86
CA ARG A 216 23.85 1.07 7.09
C ARG A 216 22.57 1.74 7.61
N GLU A 217 22.70 2.72 8.49
CA GLU A 217 21.57 3.52 9.00
C GLU A 217 20.83 4.23 7.84
N GLY A 218 21.57 4.86 6.92
CA GLY A 218 20.95 5.48 5.74
C GLY A 218 20.32 4.47 4.78
N LEU A 219 20.97 3.33 4.55
CA LEU A 219 20.44 2.24 3.71
C LEU A 219 19.14 1.63 4.28
N ALA A 220 19.00 1.57 5.61
CA ALA A 220 17.78 1.10 6.25
C ALA A 220 16.58 2.06 6.05
N ILE A 221 16.86 3.34 5.76
CA ILE A 221 15.85 4.36 5.48
C ILE A 221 15.48 4.35 4.00
N TYR A 222 16.49 4.32 3.13
CA TYR A 222 16.35 4.39 1.68
C TYR A 222 17.41 3.49 1.03
N HIS A 223 16.97 2.50 0.25
CA HIS A 223 17.89 1.58 -0.42
C HIS A 223 18.66 2.31 -1.52
N ASN A 224 19.97 2.08 -1.58
CA ASN A 224 20.81 2.56 -2.66
C ASN A 224 21.93 1.54 -2.94
N SER A 225 21.86 0.91 -4.11
CA SER A 225 22.79 -0.17 -4.49
C SER A 225 24.25 0.30 -4.56
N THR A 226 24.51 1.56 -4.97
CA THR A 226 25.87 2.12 -5.02
C THR A 226 26.45 2.28 -3.61
N VAL A 227 25.65 2.76 -2.66
CA VAL A 227 26.08 2.90 -1.26
C VAL A 227 26.25 1.53 -0.60
N GLU A 228 25.36 0.58 -0.89
CA GLU A 228 25.48 -0.80 -0.41
C GLU A 228 26.78 -1.48 -0.89
N GLU A 229 27.12 -1.33 -2.16
CA GLU A 229 28.37 -1.85 -2.71
C GLU A 229 29.60 -1.20 -2.03
N HIS A 230 29.55 0.12 -1.82
CA HIS A 230 30.60 0.84 -1.10
C HIS A 230 30.77 0.33 0.34
N VAL A 231 29.67 0.12 1.06
CA VAL A 231 29.67 -0.48 2.41
C VAL A 231 30.32 -1.85 2.40
N ARG A 232 29.99 -2.70 1.42
CA ARG A 232 30.56 -4.04 1.31
C ARG A 232 32.08 -4.00 1.08
N LYS A 233 32.55 -3.11 0.20
CA LYS A 233 33.99 -2.90 -0.05
C LYS A 233 34.70 -2.39 1.20
N LEU A 234 34.11 -1.42 1.89
CA LEU A 234 34.66 -0.84 3.12
C LEU A 234 34.73 -1.85 4.27
N ASP A 235 33.69 -2.68 4.44
CA ASP A 235 33.66 -3.76 5.43
C ASP A 235 34.74 -4.82 5.17
N ALA A 236 34.93 -5.20 3.90
CA ALA A 236 36.01 -6.10 3.49
C ALA A 236 37.40 -5.50 3.74
N PHE A 237 37.59 -4.21 3.43
CA PHE A 237 38.83 -3.49 3.72
C PHE A 237 39.15 -3.49 5.22
N MET A 238 38.15 -3.24 6.07
CA MET A 238 38.31 -3.28 7.53
C MET A 238 38.71 -4.66 8.04
N LYS A 239 38.06 -5.72 7.56
CA LYS A 239 38.38 -7.11 7.94
C LYS A 239 39.80 -7.50 7.52
N LYS A 240 40.25 -7.05 6.35
CA LYS A 240 41.61 -7.34 5.85
C LYS A 240 42.68 -6.52 6.56
N GLY A 241 42.41 -5.25 6.87
CA GLY A 241 43.32 -4.36 7.60
C GLY A 241 43.54 -4.77 9.06
N ASN A 242 42.52 -5.34 9.71
CA ASN A 242 42.65 -5.91 11.06
C ASN A 242 43.41 -7.25 11.12
N MET A 243 43.80 -7.81 9.97
CA MET A 243 44.50 -9.09 9.87
C MET A 243 46.03 -8.91 9.65
N GLN A 244 46.53 -7.68 9.74
CA GLN A 244 47.93 -7.30 9.47
C GLN A 244 48.61 -6.54 10.64
N LEU A 245 48.05 -6.61 11.85
CA LEU A 245 48.68 -6.16 13.10
C LEU A 245 48.84 -7.36 14.03
#